data_AF-A0A0Q6RAE8-F1
#
_entry.id   AF-A0A0Q6RAE8-F1
#
_cell.length_a   1.000
_cell.length_b   1.000
_cell.length_c   1.000
_cell.angle_alpha   90.00
_cell.angle_beta   90.00
_cell.angle_gamma   90.00
#
_symmetry.space_group_name_H-M   'P 1'
#
loop_
_entity.id
_entity.type
_entity.pdbx_description
1 polymer ?
#
loop_
_entity_poly.entity_id
_entity_poly.type
_entity_poly.pdbx_seq_one_letter_code
_entity_poly.pdbx_strand_id
1 'polypeptide(L)'
;MPIYKKVVDLCLGSSDLSFYRFIADRTQADPVVRFRDRSTAYEKMVEQLVLASIQSPTIVSVLADNYSTPDEILFEEELRAGVNRRLNRLAVLNVVRLDSKSTDGLQIVDLLTSAAVFEFRANAGLASATSDKGALAKYVRDVLGVDSLLSGWRQGPHSVQLYGHGRWDGSSESGDLVVH
;
A
#
# COMPACT_ATOMS: atom_id res chain seq x y z
N MET A 1 -4.97 -7.96 -22.55
CA MET A 1 -5.87 -8.16 -21.39
C MET A 1 -5.83 -9.57 -20.79
N PRO A 2 -5.89 -10.69 -21.54
CA PRO A 2 -6.03 -12.03 -20.94
C PRO A 2 -4.91 -12.42 -19.97
N ILE A 3 -3.65 -12.06 -20.27
CA ILE A 3 -2.51 -12.40 -19.41
C ILE A 3 -2.54 -11.65 -18.07
N TYR A 4 -2.91 -10.36 -18.07
CA TYR A 4 -3.01 -9.57 -16.84
C TYR A 4 -4.10 -10.09 -15.92
N LYS A 5 -5.24 -10.52 -16.46
CA LYS A 5 -6.31 -11.14 -15.66
C LYS A 5 -5.83 -12.42 -15.00
N LYS A 6 -5.12 -13.30 -15.72
CA LYS A 6 -4.50 -14.49 -15.15
C LYS A 6 -3.52 -14.17 -14.01
N VAL A 7 -2.70 -13.13 -14.17
CA VAL A 7 -1.79 -12.69 -13.10
C VAL A 7 -2.59 -12.23 -11.88
N VAL A 8 -3.64 -11.42 -12.07
CA VAL A 8 -4.54 -10.99 -11.00
C VAL A 8 -5.17 -12.18 -10.28
N ASP A 9 -5.70 -13.16 -11.03
CA ASP A 9 -6.32 -14.36 -10.47
C ASP A 9 -5.34 -15.18 -9.64
N LEU A 10 -4.10 -15.37 -10.14
CA LEU A 10 -3.05 -16.09 -9.43
C LEU A 10 -2.62 -15.36 -8.15
N CYS A 11 -2.51 -14.03 -8.20
CA CYS A 11 -2.05 -13.24 -7.08
C CYS A 11 -3.11 -13.08 -6.00
N LEU A 12 -4.33 -12.71 -6.38
CA LEU A 12 -5.41 -12.41 -5.43
C LEU A 12 -6.27 -13.63 -5.08
N GLY A 13 -6.22 -14.69 -5.90
CA GLY A 13 -6.86 -15.97 -5.59
C GLY A 13 -6.01 -16.88 -4.70
N SER A 14 -4.74 -16.53 -4.46
CA SER A 14 -3.88 -17.23 -3.51
C SER A 14 -4.09 -16.70 -2.10
N SER A 15 -4.17 -17.59 -1.11
CA SER A 15 -4.20 -17.23 0.32
C SER A 15 -2.87 -16.68 0.83
N ASP A 16 -1.79 -16.82 0.07
CA ASP A 16 -0.43 -16.53 0.52
C ASP A 16 0.00 -15.09 0.20
N LEU A 17 -0.81 -14.35 -0.55
CA LEU A 17 -0.55 -12.96 -0.91
C LEU A 17 -1.51 -12.03 -0.20
N SER A 18 -0.94 -11.03 0.46
CA SER A 18 -1.67 -9.95 1.11
C SER A 18 -1.49 -8.66 0.31
N PHE A 19 -2.57 -7.94 0.02
CA PHE A 19 -2.51 -6.71 -0.78
C PHE A 19 -2.85 -5.50 0.08
N TYR A 20 -1.83 -4.73 0.46
CA TYR A 20 -2.00 -3.50 1.22
C TYR A 20 -1.73 -2.30 0.35
N ARG A 21 -2.51 -1.25 0.55
CA ARG A 21 -2.29 0.02 -0.11
C ARG A 21 -2.64 1.21 0.77
N PHE A 22 -1.84 2.27 0.62
CA PHE A 22 -2.09 3.58 1.19
C PHE A 22 -2.18 4.63 0.06
N ILE A 23 -3.27 5.39 -0.01
CA ILE A 23 -3.55 6.38 -1.07
C ILE A 23 -3.71 7.75 -0.45
N ALA A 24 -3.02 8.75 -1.01
CA ALA A 24 -3.27 10.15 -0.69
C ALA A 24 -3.94 10.86 -1.86
N ASP A 25 -5.20 11.25 -1.66
CA ASP A 25 -5.84 12.25 -2.51
C ASP A 25 -5.37 13.64 -2.05
N ARG A 26 -4.45 14.22 -2.82
CA ARG A 26 -3.84 15.53 -2.51
C ARG A 26 -4.82 16.69 -2.59
N THR A 27 -6.02 16.50 -3.14
CA THR A 27 -7.09 17.51 -3.11
C THR A 27 -7.81 17.54 -1.76
N GLN A 28 -7.82 16.42 -1.05
CA GLN A 28 -8.45 16.27 0.27
C GLN A 28 -7.45 16.44 1.40
N ALA A 29 -6.28 15.79 1.28
CA ALA A 29 -5.19 15.88 2.24
C ALA A 29 -3.85 15.70 1.55
N ASP A 30 -3.02 16.75 1.55
CA ASP A 30 -1.70 16.71 0.90
C ASP A 30 -0.58 16.42 1.93
N PRO A 31 0.02 15.21 1.92
CA PRO A 31 1.12 14.88 2.81
C PRO A 31 2.36 15.72 2.53
N VAL A 32 2.59 16.15 1.28
CA VAL A 32 3.73 17.02 0.94
C VAL A 32 3.56 18.40 1.58
N VAL A 33 2.34 18.93 1.62
CA VAL A 33 2.05 20.19 2.33
C VAL A 33 2.24 20.03 3.83
N ARG A 34 1.76 18.91 4.41
CA ARG A 34 1.89 18.64 5.84
C ARG A 34 3.35 18.54 6.29
N PHE A 35 4.15 17.74 5.59
CA PHE A 35 5.54 17.47 5.98
C PHE A 35 6.52 18.49 5.41
N ARG A 36 6.06 19.35 4.48
CA ARG A 36 6.86 20.37 3.78
C ARG A 36 8.08 19.82 3.03
N ASP A 37 8.14 18.50 2.88
CA ASP A 37 9.20 17.78 2.21
C ASP A 37 8.62 16.52 1.57
N ARG A 38 9.00 16.28 0.30
CA ARG A 38 8.48 15.14 -0.47
C ARG A 38 9.06 13.83 0.02
N SER A 39 10.34 13.81 0.36
CA SER A 39 11.02 12.60 0.83
C SER A 39 10.43 12.13 2.16
N THR A 40 10.27 13.06 3.11
CA THR A 40 9.63 12.83 4.41
C THR A 40 8.17 12.41 4.24
N ALA A 41 7.41 13.07 3.36
CA ALA A 41 6.03 12.67 3.09
C ALA A 41 5.93 11.23 2.57
N TYR A 42 6.80 10.87 1.62
CA TYR A 42 6.87 9.52 1.07
C TYR A 42 7.28 8.50 2.15
N GLU A 43 8.35 8.76 2.89
CA GLU A 43 8.83 7.91 3.99
C GLU A 43 7.70 7.64 5.00
N LYS A 44 6.97 8.68 5.45
CA LYS A 44 5.90 8.52 6.42
C LYS A 44 4.71 7.76 5.87
N MET A 45 4.39 7.91 4.59
CA MET A 45 3.35 7.10 3.93
C MET A 45 3.76 5.63 3.80
N VAL A 46 5.01 5.35 3.40
CA VAL A 46 5.52 3.98 3.30
C VAL A 46 5.60 3.34 4.69
N GLU A 47 6.01 4.09 5.70
CA GLU A 47 6.03 3.63 7.10
C GLU A 47 4.62 3.16 7.53
N GLN A 48 3.55 3.91 7.19
CA GLN A 48 2.18 3.46 7.47
C GLN A 48 1.81 2.19 6.71
N LEU A 49 2.16 2.10 5.43
CA LEU A 49 1.88 0.93 4.62
C LEU A 49 2.54 -0.33 5.18
N VAL A 50 3.81 -0.24 5.57
CA VAL A 50 4.58 -1.37 6.12
C VAL A 50 4.05 -1.74 7.51
N LEU A 51 3.71 -0.76 8.36
CA LEU A 51 3.10 -1.05 9.66
C LEU A 51 1.78 -1.81 9.52
N ALA A 52 0.96 -1.44 8.53
CA ALA A 52 -0.33 -2.08 8.28
C ALA A 52 -0.19 -3.50 7.73
N SER A 53 0.92 -3.83 7.06
CA SER A 53 1.12 -5.13 6.41
C SER A 53 1.77 -6.20 7.30
N ILE A 54 2.42 -5.80 8.39
CA ILE A 54 3.12 -6.73 9.28
C ILE A 54 2.15 -7.35 10.28
N GLN A 55 2.05 -8.68 10.26
CA GLN A 55 1.35 -9.45 11.29
C GLN A 55 2.33 -9.85 12.41
N SER A 56 1.98 -9.57 13.67
CA SER A 56 2.80 -10.05 14.80
C SER A 56 2.71 -11.58 14.92
N PRO A 57 3.81 -12.31 15.21
CA PRO A 57 5.15 -11.85 15.57
C PRO A 57 6.18 -11.93 14.43
N THR A 58 5.77 -11.70 13.17
CA THR A 58 6.66 -11.94 12.02
C THR A 58 7.77 -10.90 11.88
N ILE A 59 8.90 -11.33 11.31
CA ILE A 59 10.01 -10.48 10.85
C ILE A 59 9.99 -10.51 9.32
N VAL A 60 10.02 -9.33 8.69
CA VAL A 60 9.92 -9.19 7.24
C VAL A 60 11.16 -8.51 6.65
N SER A 61 11.39 -8.75 5.37
CA SER A 61 12.28 -7.94 4.53
C SER A 61 11.42 -7.15 3.54
N VAL A 62 11.73 -5.88 3.32
CA VAL A 62 11.01 -5.01 2.39
C VAL A 62 11.80 -4.91 1.10
N LEU A 63 11.17 -5.30 -0.02
CA LEU A 63 11.65 -5.02 -1.36
C LEU A 63 10.87 -3.81 -1.88
N ALA A 64 11.56 -2.70 -2.13
CA ALA A 64 10.99 -1.48 -2.65
C ALA A 64 11.45 -1.25 -4.09
N ASP A 65 10.59 -0.63 -4.90
CA ASP A 65 11.02 -0.10 -6.19
C ASP A 65 12.01 1.05 -5.97
N ASN A 66 12.88 1.26 -6.96
CA ASN A 66 13.86 2.32 -6.90
C ASN A 66 13.15 3.68 -6.95
N TYR A 67 13.37 4.48 -5.92
CA TYR A 67 12.85 5.84 -5.80
C TYR A 67 14.02 6.80 -5.63
N SER A 68 14.04 7.85 -6.46
CA SER A 68 15.07 8.89 -6.40
C SER A 68 14.90 9.73 -5.14
N THR A 69 15.88 9.65 -4.26
CA THR A 69 16.02 10.48 -3.06
C THR A 69 17.30 11.30 -3.18
N PRO A 70 17.37 12.50 -2.55
CA PRO A 70 18.65 13.16 -2.29
C PRO A 70 19.66 12.21 -1.62
N ASP A 71 20.95 12.43 -1.86
CA ASP A 71 22.03 11.55 -1.38
C ASP A 71 22.08 11.48 0.15
N GLU A 72 21.61 12.51 0.85
CA GLU A 72 21.59 12.58 2.30
C GLU A 72 20.44 11.79 2.95
N ILE A 73 19.46 11.34 2.16
CA ILE A 73 18.28 10.62 2.66
C ILE A 73 18.58 9.12 2.69
N LEU A 74 18.69 8.56 3.89
CA LEU A 74 18.92 7.13 4.13
C LEU A 74 17.59 6.38 4.27
N PHE A 75 16.78 6.39 3.20
CA PHE A 75 15.40 5.86 3.22
C PHE A 75 15.29 4.45 3.81
N GLU A 76 16.16 3.53 3.41
CA GLU A 76 16.15 2.15 3.89
C GLU A 76 16.36 2.05 5.40
N GLU A 77 17.29 2.84 5.94
CA GLU A 77 17.60 2.87 7.37
C GLU A 77 16.49 3.54 8.17
N GLU A 78 15.98 4.66 7.67
CA GLU A 78 14.91 5.43 8.32
C GLU A 78 13.60 4.65 8.37
N LEU A 79 13.19 4.01 7.27
CA LEU A 79 11.99 3.17 7.24
C LEU A 79 12.11 2.00 8.22
N ARG A 80 13.24 1.28 8.19
CA ARG A 80 13.50 0.15 9.10
C ARG A 80 13.46 0.60 10.56
N ALA A 81 14.16 1.68 10.90
CA ALA A 81 14.20 2.22 12.25
C ALA A 81 12.82 2.73 12.69
N GLY A 82 12.09 3.42 11.81
CA GLY A 82 10.76 3.96 12.08
C GLY A 82 9.74 2.87 12.40
N VAL A 83 9.68 1.83 11.58
CA VAL A 83 8.76 0.68 11.79
C VAL A 83 9.10 -0.08 13.06
N ASN A 84 10.38 -0.45 13.26
CA ASN A 84 10.81 -1.21 14.44
C ASN A 84 10.58 -0.42 15.75
N ARG A 85 10.82 0.90 15.74
CA ARG A 85 10.53 1.77 16.87
C ARG A 85 9.04 1.80 17.21
N ARG A 86 8.16 1.85 16.21
CA ARG A 86 6.70 1.90 16.44
C ARG A 86 6.09 0.57 16.87
N LEU A 87 6.66 -0.54 16.43
CA LEU A 87 6.25 -1.87 16.87
C LEU A 87 6.97 -2.33 18.15
N ASN A 88 7.93 -1.53 18.65
CA ASN A 88 8.76 -1.83 19.83
C ASN A 88 9.41 -3.23 19.78
N ARG A 89 9.81 -3.67 18.59
CA ARG A 89 10.46 -4.97 18.33
C ARG A 89 11.20 -4.96 17.01
N LEU A 90 12.02 -5.98 16.77
CA LEU A 90 12.50 -6.28 15.42
C LEU A 90 11.32 -6.83 14.59
N ALA A 91 10.87 -6.04 13.62
CA ALA A 91 9.79 -6.39 12.70
C ALA A 91 10.24 -6.30 11.24
N VAL A 92 11.10 -5.34 10.91
CA VAL A 92 11.76 -5.22 9.60
C VAL A 92 13.25 -5.50 9.79
N LEU A 93 13.73 -6.56 9.12
CA LEU A 93 15.13 -6.95 9.13
C LEU A 93 15.94 -6.06 8.19
N ASN A 94 15.54 -6.01 6.91
CA ASN A 94 16.22 -5.26 5.85
C ASN A 94 15.20 -4.57 4.94
N VAL A 95 15.62 -3.46 4.33
CA VAL A 95 14.92 -2.78 3.23
C VAL A 95 15.90 -2.72 2.07
N VAL A 96 15.46 -3.12 0.88
CA VAL A 96 16.28 -3.11 -0.34
C VAL A 96 15.51 -2.44 -1.46
N ARG A 97 16.13 -1.44 -2.10
CA ARG A 97 15.63 -0.85 -3.34
C ARG A 97 16.13 -1.65 -4.54
N LEU A 98 15.21 -1.97 -5.44
CA LEU A 98 15.48 -2.73 -6.66
C LEU A 98 14.88 -2.00 -7.86
N ASP A 99 15.45 -2.18 -9.05
CA ASP A 99 14.77 -1.80 -10.29
C ASP A 99 13.48 -2.61 -10.41
N SER A 100 12.32 -1.98 -10.62
CA SER A 100 11.02 -2.68 -10.78
C SER A 100 11.02 -3.78 -11.84
N LYS A 101 11.91 -3.73 -12.84
CA LYS A 101 12.05 -4.79 -13.85
C LYS A 101 12.83 -6.00 -13.35
N SER A 102 13.49 -5.91 -12.20
CA SER A 102 14.36 -6.96 -11.68
C SER A 102 13.62 -8.10 -10.96
N THR A 103 12.35 -7.90 -10.57
CA THR A 103 11.56 -8.94 -9.89
C THR A 103 10.10 -8.94 -10.34
N ASP A 104 9.54 -10.13 -10.50
CA ASP A 104 8.11 -10.31 -10.83
C ASP A 104 7.21 -9.74 -9.74
N GLY A 105 7.63 -9.81 -8.48
CA GLY A 105 6.89 -9.27 -7.34
C GLY A 105 6.65 -7.77 -7.45
N LEU A 106 7.66 -6.98 -7.83
CA LEU A 106 7.50 -5.54 -8.03
C LEU A 106 6.58 -5.22 -9.22
N GLN A 107 6.62 -6.03 -10.28
CA GLN A 107 5.71 -5.88 -11.42
C GLN A 107 4.25 -6.19 -11.04
N ILE A 108 4.03 -7.21 -10.21
CA ILE A 108 2.70 -7.54 -9.67
C ILE A 108 2.20 -6.39 -8.79
N VAL A 109 3.04 -5.87 -7.90
CA VAL A 109 2.68 -4.73 -7.04
C VAL A 109 2.34 -3.51 -7.90
N ASP A 110 3.10 -3.20 -8.95
CA ASP A 110 2.80 -2.09 -9.85
C ASP A 110 1.47 -2.28 -10.60
N LEU A 111 1.15 -3.52 -11.03
CA LEU A 111 -0.11 -3.84 -11.69
C LEU A 111 -1.32 -3.60 -10.77
N LEU A 112 -1.29 -4.20 -9.57
CA LEU A 112 -2.37 -4.07 -8.58
C LEU A 112 -2.48 -2.62 -8.10
N THR A 113 -1.34 -1.96 -7.96
CA THR A 113 -1.26 -0.55 -7.63
C THR A 113 -1.93 0.29 -8.72
N SER A 114 -1.51 0.14 -9.97
CA SER A 114 -2.08 0.90 -11.08
C SER A 114 -3.59 0.69 -11.20
N ALA A 115 -4.09 -0.53 -10.98
CA ALA A 115 -5.52 -0.85 -10.96
C ALA A 115 -6.28 -0.12 -9.84
N ALA A 116 -5.77 -0.17 -8.60
CA ALA A 116 -6.43 0.49 -7.46
C ALA A 116 -6.48 2.02 -7.61
N VAL A 117 -5.39 2.65 -8.06
CA VAL A 117 -5.36 4.12 -8.27
C VAL A 117 -6.16 4.55 -9.50
N PHE A 118 -6.39 3.65 -10.46
CA PHE A 118 -7.15 3.99 -11.66
C PHE A 118 -8.55 4.52 -11.33
N GLU A 119 -9.22 3.94 -10.32
CA GLU A 119 -10.55 4.38 -9.90
C GLU A 119 -10.53 5.83 -9.39
N PHE A 120 -9.55 6.18 -8.55
CA PHE A 120 -9.36 7.56 -8.07
C PHE A 120 -9.10 8.53 -9.22
N ARG A 121 -8.27 8.13 -10.18
CA ARG A 121 -7.98 8.95 -11.38
C ARG A 121 -9.23 9.11 -12.25
N ALA A 122 -10.02 8.07 -12.44
CA ALA A 122 -11.25 8.12 -13.22
C ALA A 122 -12.30 9.01 -12.53
N ASN A 123 -12.46 8.88 -11.22
CA ASN A 123 -13.34 9.72 -10.40
C ASN A 123 -12.95 11.21 -10.44
N ALA A 124 -11.64 11.50 -10.49
CA ALA A 124 -11.12 12.86 -10.66
C ALA A 124 -11.18 13.37 -12.12
N GLY A 125 -11.72 12.61 -13.07
CA GLY A 125 -11.77 12.99 -14.49
C GLY A 125 -10.41 12.91 -15.21
N LEU A 126 -9.40 12.29 -14.60
CA LEU A 126 -8.03 12.16 -15.12
C LEU A 126 -7.78 10.86 -15.91
N ALA A 127 -8.80 10.00 -16.01
CA ALA A 127 -8.74 8.73 -16.75
C ALA A 127 -10.14 8.29 -17.21
N SER A 128 -10.22 7.50 -18.28
CA SER A 128 -11.48 6.97 -18.79
C SER A 128 -11.78 5.58 -18.22
N ALA A 129 -12.90 5.44 -17.51
CA ALA A 129 -13.39 4.17 -16.97
C ALA A 129 -13.66 3.11 -18.06
N THR A 130 -13.89 3.52 -19.31
CA THR A 130 -14.17 2.62 -20.44
C THR A 130 -12.91 2.14 -21.17
N SER A 131 -11.72 2.61 -20.78
CA SER A 131 -10.45 2.14 -21.36
C SER A 131 -10.10 0.72 -20.90
N ASP A 132 -9.16 0.06 -21.59
CA ASP A 132 -8.62 -1.25 -21.17
C ASP A 132 -8.10 -1.24 -19.73
N LYS A 133 -7.48 -0.13 -19.31
CA LYS A 133 -7.02 0.06 -17.92
C LYS A 133 -8.19 0.15 -16.95
N GLY A 134 -9.29 0.79 -17.36
CA GLY A 134 -10.53 0.83 -16.59
C GLY A 134 -11.19 -0.53 -16.47
N ALA A 135 -11.22 -1.32 -17.55
CA ALA A 135 -11.71 -2.69 -17.54
C ALA A 135 -10.88 -3.59 -16.61
N LEU A 136 -9.55 -3.45 -16.61
CA LEU A 136 -8.69 -4.17 -15.68
C LEU A 136 -8.88 -3.71 -14.22
N ALA A 137 -9.00 -2.40 -13.97
CA ALA A 137 -9.25 -1.88 -12.63
C ALA A 137 -10.58 -2.38 -12.06
N LYS A 138 -11.63 -2.41 -12.89
CA LYS A 138 -12.91 -3.05 -12.52
C LYS A 138 -12.72 -4.53 -12.23
N TYR A 139 -11.98 -5.26 -13.07
CA TYR A 139 -11.73 -6.68 -12.85
C TYR A 139 -11.03 -6.97 -11.51
N VAL A 140 -10.01 -6.17 -11.15
CA VAL A 140 -9.36 -6.30 -9.84
C VAL A 140 -10.34 -6.09 -8.70
N ARG A 141 -11.23 -5.09 -8.79
CA ARG A 141 -12.28 -4.87 -7.78
C ARG A 141 -13.27 -6.02 -7.69
N ASP A 142 -13.71 -6.54 -8.83
CA ASP A 142 -14.62 -7.68 -8.90
C ASP A 142 -13.98 -8.93 -8.23
N VAL A 143 -12.67 -9.17 -8.43
CA VAL A 143 -11.91 -10.27 -7.77
C VAL A 143 -11.76 -10.03 -6.26
N LEU A 144 -11.54 -8.78 -5.84
CA LEU A 144 -11.48 -8.40 -4.42
C LEU A 144 -12.88 -8.38 -3.76
N GLY A 145 -13.97 -8.55 -4.51
CA GLY A 145 -15.33 -8.51 -3.98
C GLY A 145 -15.76 -7.14 -3.45
N VAL A 146 -15.24 -6.05 -4.03
CA VAL A 146 -15.52 -4.68 -3.59
C VAL A 146 -16.12 -3.83 -4.72
N ASP A 147 -17.18 -3.08 -4.44
CA ASP A 147 -17.81 -2.22 -5.45
C ASP A 147 -16.92 -1.02 -5.83
N SER A 148 -16.33 -0.38 -4.80
CA SER A 148 -15.48 0.80 -4.95
C SER A 148 -14.40 0.87 -3.88
N LEU A 149 -13.22 1.38 -4.26
CA LEU A 149 -12.09 1.65 -3.35
C LEU A 149 -12.04 3.12 -2.90
N LEU A 150 -12.90 3.99 -3.41
CA LEU A 150 -12.82 5.45 -3.22
C LEU A 150 -12.96 5.91 -1.76
N SER A 151 -13.61 5.11 -0.92
CA SER A 151 -13.78 5.36 0.52
C SER A 151 -12.78 4.58 1.40
N GLY A 152 -11.81 3.90 0.79
CA GLY A 152 -11.02 2.88 1.45
C GLY A 152 -11.80 1.58 1.61
N TRP A 153 -11.07 0.51 1.92
CA TRP A 153 -11.60 -0.85 2.00
C TRP A 153 -10.66 -1.74 2.83
N ARG A 154 -11.21 -2.73 3.55
CA ARG A 154 -10.44 -3.76 4.25
C ARG A 154 -11.20 -5.07 4.27
N GLN A 155 -10.54 -6.14 3.86
CA GLN A 155 -11.05 -7.51 3.98
C GLN A 155 -9.88 -8.47 4.23
N GLY A 156 -9.85 -9.05 5.43
CA GLY A 156 -8.78 -9.97 5.83
C GLY A 156 -7.38 -9.37 5.61
N PRO A 157 -6.51 -10.04 4.83
CA PRO A 157 -5.14 -9.59 4.55
C PRO A 157 -5.05 -8.55 3.41
N HIS A 158 -6.17 -8.01 2.94
CA HIS A 158 -6.19 -7.00 1.89
C HIS A 158 -6.80 -5.69 2.39
N SER A 159 -6.20 -4.56 2.01
CA SER A 159 -6.74 -3.24 2.34
C SER A 159 -6.30 -2.13 1.40
N VAL A 160 -7.17 -1.13 1.25
CA VAL A 160 -6.89 0.18 0.68
C VAL A 160 -7.24 1.21 1.74
N GLN A 161 -6.23 1.91 2.23
CA GLN A 161 -6.36 2.96 3.23
C GLN A 161 -6.18 4.33 2.58
N LEU A 162 -6.93 5.30 3.07
CA LEU A 162 -6.86 6.68 2.59
C LEU A 162 -6.15 7.55 3.60
N TYR A 163 -5.28 8.41 3.09
CA TYR A 163 -4.68 9.48 3.86
C TYR A 163 -5.71 10.59 4.11
N GLY A 164 -5.91 10.97 5.37
CA GLY A 164 -6.83 12.03 5.78
C GLY A 164 -6.25 12.96 6.85
N HIS A 165 -6.80 14.17 6.95
CA HIS A 165 -6.44 15.15 7.98
C HIS A 165 -7.08 14.80 9.33
N GLY A 166 -6.40 13.99 10.14
CA GLY A 166 -6.64 13.86 11.59
C GLY A 166 -7.36 12.60 12.05
N ARG A 167 -6.80 12.02 13.12
CA ARG A 167 -7.11 10.75 13.80
C ARG A 167 -6.86 9.47 13.00
N TRP A 168 -5.77 8.82 13.40
CA TRP A 168 -5.62 7.37 13.38
C TRP A 168 -6.72 6.77 14.27
N ASP A 169 -7.69 6.09 13.67
CA ASP A 169 -8.63 5.19 14.34
C ASP A 169 -7.95 3.85 14.59
N GLY A 170 -7.09 3.83 15.61
CA GLY A 170 -6.52 2.60 16.18
C GLY A 170 -7.54 1.74 16.93
N SER A 171 -8.77 1.62 16.45
CA SER A 171 -9.86 0.82 17.00
C SER A 171 -10.54 0.09 15.85
N SER A 172 -10.72 -1.22 15.83
CA SER A 172 -10.79 -2.22 16.92
C SER A 172 -10.68 -3.59 16.24
N GLU A 173 -9.81 -4.51 16.65
CA GLU A 173 -10.08 -5.45 17.75
C GLU A 173 -8.88 -5.57 18.70
N SER A 174 -8.97 -4.88 19.84
CA SER A 174 -8.47 -5.42 21.10
C SER A 174 -9.54 -6.38 21.61
N GLY A 175 -9.34 -7.68 21.40
CA GLY A 175 -10.10 -8.70 22.12
C GLY A 175 -9.78 -8.59 23.61
N ASP A 176 -10.83 -8.40 24.41
CA ASP A 176 -10.77 -8.39 25.87
C ASP A 176 -10.03 -9.63 26.41
N LEU A 177 -8.84 -9.44 26.95
CA LEU A 177 -8.27 -10.34 27.96
C LEU A 177 -8.89 -9.95 29.29
N VAL A 178 -10.07 -10.52 29.58
CA VAL A 178 -10.61 -10.58 30.94
C VAL A 178 -9.67 -11.46 31.75
N VAL A 179 -8.95 -10.83 32.68
CA VAL A 179 -8.24 -11.52 33.76
C VAL A 179 -9.25 -11.81 34.87
N HIS A 180 -9.64 -13.08 34.99
CA HIS A 180 -10.09 -13.69 36.24
C HIS A 180 -9.51 -15.09 36.35
#